data_AF-A0A1C6V4H4-F1
#
_entry.id   AF-A0A1C6V4H4-F1
#
_cell.length_a   1.000
_cell.length_b   1.000
_cell.length_c   1.000
_cell.angle_alpha   90.00
_cell.angle_beta   90.00
_cell.angle_gamma   90.00
#
_symmetry.space_group_name_H-M   'P 1'
#
loop_
_entity.id
_entity.type
_entity.pdbx_description
1 polymer ?
#
loop_
_entity_poly.entity_id
_entity_poly.type
_entity_poly.pdbx_seq_one_letter_code
_entity_poly.pdbx_strand_id
1 'polypeptide(L)' 'MQPAVSFGAWLALQTDRRDPVGDLARDFLGDDGCGRCSDITEEAPFMGVEDVAATLTEHRASQPAFDAFNMACAEWTGR' A
#
# COMPACT_ATOMS: atom_id res chain seq x y z
N MET A 1 21.80 -1.31 7.10
CA MET A 1 21.19 -2.42 6.36
C MET A 1 19.84 -1.92 5.89
N GLN A 2 19.67 -1.63 4.61
CA GLN A 2 18.34 -1.35 4.07
C GLN A 2 17.55 -2.67 4.13
N PRO A 3 16.27 -2.66 4.54
CA PRO A 3 15.47 -3.89 4.51
C PRO A 3 15.51 -4.44 3.07
N ALA A 4 15.75 -5.74 2.93
CA ALA A 4 15.94 -6.39 1.62
C ALA A 4 14.69 -6.32 0.72
N VAL A 5 13.58 -5.77 1.23
CA VAL A 5 12.27 -5.62 0.60
C VAL A 5 11.72 -4.25 1.00
N SER A 6 11.19 -3.47 0.05
CA SER A 6 10.55 -2.18 0.31
C SER A 6 9.17 -2.37 0.97
N PHE A 7 8.60 -1.30 1.53
CA PHE A 7 7.24 -1.35 2.08
C PHE A 7 6.21 -1.68 0.99
N GLY A 8 6.33 -1.06 -0.18
CA GLY A 8 5.45 -1.32 -1.31
C GLY A 8 5.54 -2.75 -1.84
N ALA A 9 6.75 -3.34 -1.92
CA ALA A 9 6.91 -4.76 -2.29
C ALA A 9 6.27 -5.70 -1.26
N TRP A 10 6.32 -5.34 0.01
CA TRP A 10 5.63 -6.12 1.03
C TRP A 10 4.12 -5.99 0.98
N LEU A 11 3.63 -4.76 0.82
CA LEU A 11 2.21 -4.45 0.71
C LEU A 11 1.61 -5.20 -0.49
N ALA A 12 2.35 -5.31 -1.59
CA ALA A 12 1.95 -6.08 -2.76
C ALA A 12 1.70 -7.58 -2.49
N LEU A 13 2.33 -8.15 -1.46
CA LEU A 13 2.09 -9.54 -1.04
C LEU A 13 0.85 -9.70 -0.13
N GLN A 14 0.21 -8.60 0.28
CA GLN A 14 -0.92 -8.62 1.20
C GLN A 14 -2.29 -8.70 0.50
N THR A 15 -2.35 -8.75 -0.83
CA THR A 15 -3.59 -8.67 -1.62
C THR A 15 -4.61 -9.78 -1.35
N ASP A 16 -4.17 -10.97 -0.95
CA ASP A 16 -5.03 -12.12 -0.63
C ASP A 16 -5.79 -11.96 0.71
N ARG A 17 -5.40 -10.98 1.54
CA ARG A 17 -5.99 -10.76 2.85
C ARG A 17 -7.41 -10.20 2.75
N ARG A 18 -8.29 -10.65 3.65
CA ARG A 18 -9.69 -10.18 3.80
C ARG A 18 -9.85 -9.23 5.00
N ASP A 19 -8.86 -8.40 5.20
CA ASP A 19 -8.82 -7.38 6.26
C ASP A 19 -8.37 -6.04 5.65
N PRO A 20 -8.47 -4.93 6.40
CA PRO A 20 -8.23 -3.60 5.84
C PRO A 20 -6.85 -3.42 5.19
N VAL A 21 -5.82 -4.16 5.62
CA VAL A 21 -4.50 -4.12 4.98
C VAL A 21 -4.53 -4.77 3.60
N GLY A 22 -5.29 -5.85 3.44
CA GLY A 22 -5.53 -6.48 2.14
C GLY A 22 -6.36 -5.63 1.20
N ASP A 23 -7.37 -4.92 1.73
CA ASP A 23 -8.15 -3.94 0.96
C ASP A 23 -7.23 -2.81 0.47
N LEU A 24 -6.43 -2.23 1.37
CA LEU A 24 -5.42 -1.22 1.01
C LEU A 24 -4.44 -1.73 -0.05
N ALA A 25 -3.94 -2.96 0.08
CA ALA A 25 -3.00 -3.53 -0.88
C ALA A 25 -3.61 -3.67 -2.29
N ARG A 26 -4.88 -4.07 -2.38
CA ARG A 26 -5.63 -4.18 -3.64
C ARG A 26 -5.89 -2.79 -4.23
N ASP A 27 -6.37 -1.85 -3.43
CA ASP A 27 -6.57 -0.45 -3.82
C ASP A 27 -5.27 0.18 -4.33
N PHE A 28 -4.17 -0.01 -3.60
CA PHE A 28 -2.86 0.55 -3.90
C PHE A 28 -2.25 -0.01 -5.19
N LEU A 29 -2.44 -1.31 -5.46
CA LEU A 29 -2.02 -1.95 -6.72
C LEU A 29 -3.01 -1.74 -7.86
N GLY A 30 -4.10 -0.99 -7.66
CA GLY A 30 -5.11 -0.75 -8.69
C GLY A 30 -5.97 -1.96 -9.03
N ASP A 31 -6.01 -2.98 -8.17
CA ASP A 31 -6.82 -4.20 -8.32
C ASP A 31 -8.27 -4.01 -7.84
N ASP A 32 -8.75 -2.76 -7.81
CA ASP A 32 -10.14 -2.44 -7.41
C ASP A 32 -11.16 -2.68 -8.56
N GLY A 33 -10.72 -3.22 -9.70
CA GLY A 33 -11.56 -3.37 -10.90
C GLY A 33 -12.03 -2.03 -11.51
N CYS A 34 -11.60 -0.90 -10.95
CA CYS A 34 -12.02 0.46 -11.32
C CYS A 34 -11.23 1.04 -12.53
N GLY A 35 -10.16 0.38 -12.98
CA GLY A 35 -9.43 0.74 -14.21
C GLY A 35 -8.83 2.16 -14.25
N ARG A 36 -8.78 2.85 -13.11
CA ARG A 36 -8.45 4.28 -13.02
C ARG A 36 -7.14 4.59 -12.29
N CYS A 37 -6.48 3.59 -11.70
CA CYS A 37 -5.21 3.71 -10.99
C CYS A 37 -4.08 2.97 -11.71
N SER A 38 -4.03 3.06 -13.05
CA SER A 38 -3.14 2.23 -13.88
C SER A 38 -1.67 2.65 -13.85
N ASP A 39 -1.32 3.81 -13.30
CA ASP A 39 0.04 4.36 -13.32
C ASP A 39 0.90 4.00 -12.09
N ILE A 40 0.29 3.52 -10.99
CA ILE A 40 1.03 3.24 -9.73
C ILE A 40 1.71 1.86 -9.77
N THR A 41 1.28 0.97 -10.64
CA THR A 41 1.60 -0.47 -10.63
C THR A 41 3.07 -0.82 -10.91
N GLU A 42 3.78 -0.04 -11.72
CA GLU A 42 5.18 -0.35 -12.06
C GLU A 42 6.18 0.09 -10.98
N GLU A 43 5.89 1.20 -10.29
CA GLU A 43 6.77 1.75 -9.26
C GLU A 43 6.39 1.30 -7.84
N ALA A 44 5.14 0.85 -7.63
CA ALA A 44 4.62 0.35 -6.36
C ALA A 44 5.58 -0.60 -5.60
N PRO A 45 6.26 -1.58 -6.23
CA PRO A 45 7.18 -2.48 -5.53
C PRO A 45 8.46 -1.80 -5.05
N PHE A 46 8.78 -0.59 -5.49
CA PHE A 46 9.98 0.15 -5.09
C PHE A 46 9.67 1.23 -4.03
N MET A 47 8.39 1.55 -3.82
CA MET A 47 7.95 2.60 -2.90
C MET A 47 8.27 2.29 -1.44
N GLY A 48 8.83 3.28 -0.74
CA GLY A 48 8.99 3.27 0.71
C GLY A 48 7.69 3.63 1.42
N VAL A 49 7.72 3.63 2.75
CA VAL A 49 6.58 4.05 3.58
C VAL A 49 6.16 5.49 3.26
N GLU A 50 7.14 6.37 3.08
CA GLU A 50 6.90 7.79 2.78
C GLU A 50 6.27 8.00 1.40
N ASP A 51 6.71 7.23 0.39
CA ASP A 51 6.13 7.28 -0.96
C ASP A 51 4.66 6.83 -0.96
N VAL A 52 4.36 5.71 -0.29
CA VAL A 52 2.96 5.23 -0.18
C VAL A 52 2.09 6.23 0.58
N ALA A 53 2.60 6.86 1.65
CA ALA A 53 1.88 7.92 2.36
C ALA A 53 1.62 9.16 1.48
N ALA A 54 2.60 9.53 0.65
CA ALA A 54 2.47 10.63 -0.30
C ALA A 54 1.40 10.32 -1.35
N THR A 55 1.37 9.10 -1.90
CA THR A 55 0.33 8.63 -2.83
C THR A 55 -1.06 8.71 -2.18
N LEU A 56 -1.23 8.21 -0.96
CA LEU A 56 -2.53 8.29 -0.26
C LEU A 56 -2.99 9.73 -0.07
N THR A 57 -2.06 10.65 0.22
CA THR A 57 -2.36 12.07 0.39
C THR A 57 -2.72 12.74 -0.94
N GLU A 58 -1.95 12.49 -1.99
CA GLU A 58 -2.14 13.06 -3.33
C GLU A 58 -3.50 12.67 -3.93
N HIS A 59 -3.87 11.40 -3.77
CA HIS A 59 -5.14 10.86 -4.26
C HIS A 59 -6.33 11.14 -3.32
N ARG A 60 -6.12 11.89 -2.23
CA ARG A 60 -7.14 12.19 -1.20
C ARG A 60 -7.83 10.91 -0.71
N ALA A 61 -7.04 9.92 -0.35
CA ALA A 61 -7.52 8.65 0.16
C ALA A 61 -8.45 8.87 1.38
N SER A 62 -9.41 7.96 1.54
CA SER A 62 -10.37 8.04 2.63
C SER A 62 -9.72 7.79 4.00
N GLN A 63 -10.34 8.25 5.09
CA GLN A 63 -9.84 7.99 6.45
C GLN A 63 -9.60 6.49 6.73
N PRO A 64 -10.50 5.56 6.33
CA PRO A 64 -10.25 4.12 6.46
C PRO A 64 -8.97 3.63 5.75
N ALA A 65 -8.59 4.23 4.63
CA ALA A 65 -7.36 3.88 3.92
C ALA A 65 -6.11 4.33 4.71
N PHE A 66 -6.18 5.49 5.37
CA PHE A 66 -5.12 5.93 6.28
C PHE A 66 -5.04 5.04 7.54
N ASP A 67 -6.17 4.60 8.08
CA ASP A 67 -6.19 3.65 9.20
C ASP A 67 -5.57 2.30 8.80
N ALA A 68 -5.92 1.79 7.62
CA ALA A 68 -5.31 0.60 7.04
C ALA A 68 -3.80 0.76 6.80
N PHE A 69 -3.36 1.94 6.33
CA PHE A 69 -1.95 2.25 6.13
C PHE A 69 -1.18 2.27 7.44
N ASN A 70 -1.75 2.86 8.49
CA ASN A 70 -1.13 2.86 9.82
C ASN A 70 -1.02 1.44 10.39
N MET A 71 -2.04 0.59 10.20
CA MET A 71 -1.98 -0.82 10.56
C MET A 71 -0.89 -1.56 9.79
N ALA A 72 -0.83 -1.35 8.47
CA ALA A 72 0.20 -1.94 7.60
C ALA A 72 1.62 -1.51 8.01
N CYS A 73 1.81 -0.24 8.37
CA CYS A 73 3.09 0.27 8.88
C CYS A 73 3.47 -0.35 10.23
N ALA A 74 2.53 -0.50 11.15
CA ALA A 74 2.76 -1.12 12.45
C ALA A 74 3.15 -2.61 12.28
N GLU A 75 2.46 -3.34 11.40
CA GLU A 75 2.82 -4.73 11.07
C GLU A 75 4.20 -4.83 10.41
N TRP A 76 4.54 -3.90 9.51
CA TRP A 76 5.82 -3.90 8.82
C TRP A 76 7.02 -3.60 9.74
N THR A 77 6.86 -2.64 10.65
CA THR A 77 7.90 -2.21 11.59
C THR A 77 8.04 -3.14 12.81
N GLY A 78 6.98 -3.89 13.14
CA GLY A 78 6.97 -4.90 14.21
C GLY A 78 7.51 -6.28 13.80
N ARG A 79 8.12 -6.40 12.63
CA ARG A 79 8.75 -7.62 12.09
C ARG A 79 10.13 -7.91 12.65
#